data_AF-A0A1G8GDT1-F1
#
_entry.id   AF-A0A1G8GDT1-F1
#
_cell.length_a   1.000
_cell.length_b   1.000
_cell.length_c   1.000
_cell.angle_alpha   90.00
_cell.angle_beta   90.00
_cell.angle_gamma   90.00
#
_symmetry.space_group_name_H-M   'P 1'
#
loop_
_entity.id
_entity.type
_entity.pdbx_description
1 polymer ?
#
loop_
_entity_poly.entity_id
_entity_poly.type
_entity_poly.pdbx_seq_one_letter_code
_entity_poly.pdbx_strand_id
1 'polypeptide(L)'
;MPRTLSHYCALTDIQPDDINTYERPLAQNPELAMQALEAVASWQRVEQSMVHLYAFLLKGNDHRAAASFMALKGIDAQSSLLLAAAKDAIPGKRLLNFMKLLNVTRKSKLRRDRLVDWSWAHSEALPDALLLCKPTIDGVETENFDDIYVYHEDDFRQIIADSARLAKLFKEYIRIALVEGDASEANEWLFSWLDRA
;
A
#
# COMPACT_ATOMS: atom_id res chain seq x y z
N MET A 1 7.55 3.78 -8.53
CA MET A 1 6.68 4.76 -7.85
C MET A 1 6.29 5.73 -8.92
N PRO A 2 5.00 6.04 -9.03
CA PRO A 2 4.49 6.95 -10.05
C PRO A 2 5.19 8.30 -9.89
N ARG A 3 5.50 8.95 -11.02
CA ARG A 3 6.05 10.30 -11.03
C ARG A 3 4.90 11.31 -11.11
N THR A 4 5.17 12.53 -10.69
CA THR A 4 4.22 13.64 -10.83
C THR A 4 4.10 14.06 -12.29
N LEU A 5 2.98 14.67 -12.68
CA LEU A 5 2.77 15.14 -14.03
C LEU A 5 3.81 16.20 -14.43
N SER A 6 4.26 17.02 -13.47
CA SER A 6 5.34 18.01 -13.67
C SER A 6 6.62 17.39 -14.25
N HIS A 7 6.91 16.14 -13.89
CA HIS A 7 8.03 15.39 -14.47
C HIS A 7 7.86 15.12 -15.96
N TYR A 8 6.63 14.86 -16.41
CA TYR A 8 6.30 14.56 -17.79
C TYR A 8 6.07 15.81 -18.63
N CYS A 9 5.69 16.94 -18.04
CA CYS A 9 5.57 18.22 -18.76
C CYS A 9 6.92 18.72 -19.30
N ALA A 10 8.04 18.27 -18.75
CA ALA A 10 9.36 18.52 -19.36
C ALA A 10 9.57 17.73 -20.67
N LEU A 11 8.74 16.72 -20.93
CA LEU A 11 8.85 15.77 -22.04
C LEU A 11 7.65 15.84 -23.00
N THR A 12 6.57 16.52 -22.60
CA THR A 12 5.27 16.56 -23.29
C THR A 12 4.67 17.96 -23.13
N ASP A 13 3.94 18.46 -24.14
CA ASP A 13 3.31 19.79 -24.11
C ASP A 13 1.91 19.74 -23.46
N ILE A 14 1.82 19.13 -22.27
CA ILE A 14 0.55 18.95 -21.54
C ILE A 14 0.19 20.24 -20.83
N GLN A 15 -1.02 20.72 -21.08
CA GLN A 15 -1.63 21.88 -20.43
C GLN A 15 -2.70 21.44 -19.42
N PRO A 16 -3.07 22.28 -18.43
CA PRO A 16 -4.08 21.93 -17.44
C PRO A 16 -5.44 21.53 -18.04
N ASP A 17 -5.81 22.15 -19.16
CA ASP A 17 -7.06 21.86 -19.89
C ASP A 17 -7.06 20.47 -20.55
N ASP A 18 -5.89 19.84 -20.72
CA ASP A 18 -5.77 18.49 -21.26
C ASP A 18 -6.09 17.39 -20.22
N ILE A 19 -6.38 17.77 -18.97
CA ILE A 19 -6.64 16.87 -17.85
C ILE A 19 -8.14 16.75 -17.62
N ASN A 20 -8.70 15.62 -18.06
CA ASN A 20 -10.13 15.35 -17.97
C ASN A 20 -10.46 14.51 -16.72
N THR A 21 -11.09 15.15 -15.74
CA THR A 21 -11.55 14.53 -14.48
C THR A 21 -13.04 14.12 -14.51
N TYR A 22 -13.81 14.59 -15.50
CA TYR A 22 -15.28 14.47 -15.52
C TYR A 22 -15.78 13.32 -16.41
N GLU A 23 -15.13 13.06 -17.54
CA GLU A 23 -15.61 12.10 -18.54
C GLU A 23 -15.10 10.68 -18.27
N ARG A 24 -15.65 10.05 -17.22
CA ARG A 24 -15.40 8.63 -16.87
C ARG A 24 -13.95 8.20 -17.17
N PRO A 25 -12.94 8.79 -16.52
CA PRO A 25 -11.53 8.63 -16.93
C PRO A 25 -11.07 7.17 -16.97
N LEU A 26 -11.60 6.33 -16.08
CA LEU A 26 -11.36 4.88 -16.08
C LEU A 26 -11.92 4.14 -17.31
N ALA A 27 -12.93 4.68 -17.98
CA ALA A 27 -13.50 4.11 -19.20
C ALA A 27 -12.62 4.39 -20.44
N GLN A 28 -11.76 5.42 -20.38
CA GLN A 28 -10.84 5.76 -21.47
C GLN A 28 -9.70 4.75 -21.57
N ASN A 29 -9.30 4.13 -20.45
CA ASN A 29 -8.31 3.06 -20.42
C ASN A 29 -8.77 1.91 -19.51
N PRO A 30 -9.66 1.02 -20.00
CA PRO A 30 -10.29 -0.02 -19.18
C PRO A 30 -9.29 -1.07 -18.68
N GLU A 31 -8.21 -1.33 -19.42
CA GLU A 31 -7.15 -2.25 -19.00
C GLU A 31 -6.39 -1.71 -17.79
N LEU A 32 -5.96 -0.44 -17.83
CA LEU A 32 -5.33 0.20 -16.67
C LEU A 32 -6.30 0.37 -15.50
N ALA A 33 -7.58 0.64 -15.76
CA ALA A 33 -8.59 0.72 -14.71
C ALA A 33 -8.74 -0.61 -13.96
N MET A 34 -8.72 -1.74 -14.68
CA MET A 34 -8.72 -3.06 -14.05
C MET A 34 -7.50 -3.26 -13.15
N GLN A 35 -6.32 -2.83 -13.58
CA GLN A 35 -5.10 -2.94 -12.78
C GLN A 35 -5.11 -2.01 -11.56
N ALA A 36 -5.66 -0.80 -11.68
CA ALA A 36 -5.87 0.10 -10.55
C ALA A 36 -6.79 -0.53 -9.49
N LEU A 37 -7.90 -1.15 -9.91
CA LEU A 37 -8.80 -1.87 -9.02
C LEU A 37 -8.12 -3.10 -8.39
N GLU A 38 -7.32 -3.86 -9.15
CA GLU A 38 -6.56 -4.97 -8.60
C GLU A 38 -5.51 -4.50 -7.58
N ALA A 39 -4.83 -3.37 -7.84
CA ALA A 39 -3.90 -2.76 -6.91
C ALA A 39 -4.59 -2.37 -5.59
N VAL A 40 -5.79 -1.77 -5.66
CA VAL A 40 -6.61 -1.49 -4.47
C VAL A 40 -7.00 -2.78 -3.74
N ALA A 41 -7.50 -3.78 -4.46
CA ALA A 41 -7.95 -5.05 -3.89
C ALA A 41 -6.81 -5.87 -3.26
N SER A 42 -5.59 -5.76 -3.80
CA SER A 42 -4.41 -6.50 -3.34
C SER A 42 -4.09 -6.24 -1.86
N TRP A 43 -4.45 -5.05 -1.35
CA TRP A 43 -4.27 -4.68 0.05
C TRP A 43 -5.04 -5.57 1.03
N GLN A 44 -6.17 -6.13 0.61
CA GLN A 44 -6.98 -7.02 1.46
C GLN A 44 -6.17 -8.21 1.97
N ARG A 45 -5.20 -8.71 1.18
CA ARG A 45 -4.30 -9.80 1.58
C ARG A 45 -3.36 -9.38 2.71
N VAL A 46 -2.91 -8.12 2.71
CA VAL A 46 -2.06 -7.55 3.77
C VAL A 46 -2.87 -7.43 5.06
N GLU A 47 -4.07 -6.85 4.97
CA GLU A 47 -4.96 -6.68 6.13
C GLU A 47 -5.37 -8.02 6.76
N GLN A 48 -5.73 -9.01 5.95
CA GLN A 48 -5.99 -10.36 6.44
C GLN A 48 -4.78 -10.98 7.16
N SER A 49 -3.57 -10.79 6.60
CA SER A 49 -2.34 -11.31 7.21
C SER A 49 -2.00 -10.59 8.53
N MET A 50 -2.29 -9.29 8.62
CA MET A 50 -2.18 -8.52 9.85
C MET A 50 -3.16 -9.00 10.93
N VAL A 51 -4.42 -9.22 10.57
CA VAL A 51 -5.45 -9.79 11.47
C VAL A 51 -5.02 -11.15 12.00
N HIS A 52 -4.58 -12.04 11.12
CA HIS A 52 -4.10 -13.37 11.51
C HIS A 52 -2.90 -13.30 12.44
N LEU A 53 -1.92 -12.43 12.15
CA LEU A 53 -0.78 -12.25 13.04
C LEU A 53 -1.22 -11.72 14.40
N TYR A 54 -2.12 -10.74 14.43
CA TYR A 54 -2.62 -10.20 15.69
C TYR A 54 -3.33 -11.26 16.56
N ALA A 55 -4.25 -12.02 15.96
CA ALA A 55 -4.93 -13.13 16.64
C ALA A 55 -3.92 -14.15 17.19
N PHE A 56 -2.92 -14.49 16.38
CA PHE A 56 -1.85 -15.40 16.77
C PHE A 56 -1.03 -14.87 17.96
N LEU A 57 -0.62 -13.60 17.95
CA LEU A 57 0.20 -12.99 19.01
C LEU A 57 -0.53 -12.99 20.36
N LEU A 58 -1.87 -12.92 20.36
CA LEU A 58 -2.67 -12.94 21.58
C LEU A 58 -2.89 -14.33 22.19
N LYS A 59 -2.49 -15.42 21.50
CA LYS A 59 -2.66 -16.82 21.95
C LYS A 59 -4.10 -17.13 22.43
N GLY A 60 -5.09 -16.40 21.90
CA GLY A 60 -6.41 -16.27 22.49
C GLY A 60 -7.53 -16.73 21.55
N ASN A 61 -8.75 -16.25 21.80
CA ASN A 61 -9.90 -16.53 20.95
C ASN A 61 -9.79 -15.71 19.64
N ASP A 62 -9.41 -16.37 18.55
CA ASP A 62 -9.18 -15.79 17.22
C ASP A 62 -10.32 -14.86 16.77
N HIS A 63 -11.57 -15.20 17.06
CA HIS A 63 -12.72 -14.38 16.66
C HIS A 63 -12.76 -13.04 17.40
N ARG A 64 -12.49 -13.01 18.72
CA ARG A 64 -12.49 -11.77 19.49
C ARG A 64 -11.32 -10.86 19.12
N ALA A 65 -10.16 -11.45 18.87
CA ALA A 65 -8.98 -10.73 18.41
C ALA A 65 -9.19 -10.15 17.01
N ALA A 66 -9.74 -10.93 16.08
CA ALA A 66 -10.07 -10.43 14.74
C ALA A 66 -11.11 -9.31 14.81
N ALA A 67 -12.17 -9.46 15.60
CA ALA A 67 -13.20 -8.43 15.77
C ALA A 67 -12.63 -7.13 16.37
N SER A 68 -11.77 -7.21 17.39
CA SER A 68 -11.15 -6.01 17.97
C SER A 68 -10.19 -5.31 17.02
N PHE A 69 -9.43 -6.08 16.23
CA PHE A 69 -8.53 -5.52 15.23
C PHE A 69 -9.29 -4.83 14.09
N MET A 70 -10.33 -5.47 13.56
CA MET A 70 -11.16 -4.93 12.47
C MET A 70 -12.02 -3.74 12.91
N ALA A 71 -12.30 -3.59 14.20
CA ALA A 71 -12.97 -2.42 14.74
C ALA A 71 -12.09 -1.15 14.70
N LEU A 72 -10.76 -1.29 14.58
CA LEU A 72 -9.86 -0.16 14.46
C LEU A 72 -9.93 0.44 13.05
N LYS A 73 -10.13 1.75 12.99
CA LYS A 73 -10.06 2.52 11.75
C LYS A 73 -8.66 3.05 11.54
N GLY A 74 -8.09 2.76 10.38
CA GLY A 74 -6.82 3.32 9.94
C GLY A 74 -5.60 2.49 10.37
N ILE A 75 -4.54 2.61 9.56
CA ILE A 75 -3.34 1.78 9.69
C ILE A 75 -2.51 2.10 10.94
N ASP A 76 -2.58 3.32 11.46
CA ASP A 76 -1.79 3.70 12.64
C ASP A 76 -2.31 3.05 13.93
N ALA A 77 -3.63 2.98 14.09
CA ALA A 77 -4.26 2.28 15.20
C ALA A 77 -3.96 0.77 15.11
N GLN A 78 -4.18 0.18 13.93
CA GLN A 78 -3.88 -1.23 13.65
C GLN A 78 -2.40 -1.57 13.89
N SER A 79 -1.46 -0.75 13.40
CA SER A 79 -0.03 -0.97 13.59
C SER A 79 0.41 -0.83 15.04
N SER A 80 -0.16 0.14 15.77
CA SER A 80 0.13 0.33 17.19
C SER A 80 -0.35 -0.85 18.02
N LEU A 81 -1.53 -1.38 17.71
CA LEU A 81 -2.09 -2.56 18.37
C LEU A 81 -1.23 -3.81 18.10
N LEU A 82 -0.82 -4.03 16.84
CA LEU A 82 0.12 -5.09 16.48
C LEU A 82 1.45 -4.97 17.20
N LEU A 83 2.02 -3.76 17.26
CA LEU A 83 3.28 -3.52 17.95
C LEU A 83 3.16 -3.81 19.44
N ALA A 84 2.05 -3.44 20.08
CA ALA A 84 1.80 -3.74 21.48
C ALA A 84 1.78 -5.26 21.72
N ALA A 85 1.03 -6.02 20.91
CA ALA A 85 0.99 -7.48 21.01
C ALA A 85 2.36 -8.14 20.70
N ALA A 86 3.12 -7.56 19.77
CA ALA A 86 4.43 -8.08 19.37
C ALA A 86 5.52 -7.89 20.42
N LYS A 87 5.45 -6.85 21.26
CA LYS A 87 6.49 -6.58 22.28
C LYS A 87 6.66 -7.72 23.27
N ASP A 88 5.57 -8.41 23.60
CA ASP A 88 5.59 -9.51 24.57
C ASP A 88 5.96 -10.86 23.92
N ALA A 89 5.73 -10.98 22.62
CA ALA A 89 5.87 -12.24 21.88
C ALA A 89 7.14 -12.32 21.01
N ILE A 90 7.75 -11.19 20.64
CA ILE A 90 8.87 -11.11 19.71
C ILE A 90 10.07 -10.42 20.39
N PRO A 91 11.14 -11.16 20.76
CA PRO A 91 12.28 -10.57 21.45
C PRO A 91 13.34 -9.97 20.51
N GLY A 92 14.06 -8.97 21.03
CA GLY A 92 15.34 -8.50 20.50
C GLY A 92 15.30 -7.98 19.05
N LYS A 93 16.27 -8.40 18.23
CA LYS A 93 16.44 -7.94 16.83
C LYS A 93 15.20 -8.21 15.96
N ARG A 94 14.42 -9.25 16.28
CA ARG A 94 13.19 -9.60 15.55
C ARG A 94 12.11 -8.53 15.73
N LEU A 95 12.02 -7.92 16.91
CA LEU A 95 11.08 -6.81 17.16
C LEU A 95 11.45 -5.56 16.35
N LEU A 96 12.74 -5.24 16.25
CA LEU A 96 13.20 -4.11 15.43
C LEU A 96 12.83 -4.28 13.96
N ASN A 97 13.00 -5.49 13.42
CA ASN A 97 12.61 -5.79 12.05
C ASN A 97 11.08 -5.79 11.86
N PHE A 98 10.33 -6.18 12.89
CA PHE A 98 8.87 -6.07 12.87
C PHE A 98 8.44 -4.60 12.82
N MET A 99 9.10 -3.70 13.57
CA MET A 99 8.84 -2.27 13.49
C MET A 99 9.13 -1.69 12.10
N LYS A 100 10.21 -2.13 11.45
CA LYS A 100 10.51 -1.79 10.05
C LYS A 100 9.41 -2.26 9.10
N LEU A 101 8.94 -3.51 9.27
CA LEU A 101 7.82 -4.04 8.50
C LEU A 101 6.57 -3.16 8.64
N LEU A 102 6.18 -2.82 9.88
CA LEU A 102 5.04 -1.92 10.11
C LEU A 102 5.21 -0.55 9.45
N ASN A 103 6.44 0.00 9.42
CA ASN A 103 6.71 1.25 8.72
C ASN A 103 6.49 1.14 7.21
N VAL A 104 6.99 0.08 6.58
CA VAL A 104 6.77 -0.18 5.14
C VAL A 104 5.29 -0.42 4.87
N THR A 105 4.59 -1.14 5.74
CA THR A 105 3.15 -1.36 5.67
C THR A 105 2.37 -0.05 5.69
N ARG A 106 2.71 0.90 6.58
CA ARG A 106 2.10 2.24 6.59
C ARG A 106 2.30 2.98 5.27
N LYS A 107 3.53 3.05 4.77
CA LYS A 107 3.82 3.68 3.46
C LYS A 107 3.02 3.03 2.33
N SER A 108 2.91 1.70 2.33
CA SER A 108 2.14 0.95 1.34
C SER A 108 0.63 1.23 1.45
N LYS A 109 0.07 1.29 2.66
CA LYS A 109 -1.33 1.70 2.87
C LYS A 109 -1.60 3.09 2.33
N LEU A 110 -0.75 4.08 2.65
CA LEU A 110 -0.92 5.46 2.17
C LEU A 110 -0.93 5.53 0.64
N ARG A 111 -0.09 4.73 -0.04
CA ARG A 111 -0.12 4.61 -1.51
C ARG A 111 -1.46 4.06 -2.00
N ARG A 112 -1.97 3.00 -1.37
CA ARG A 112 -3.29 2.43 -1.73
C ARG A 112 -4.42 3.42 -1.47
N ASP A 113 -4.38 4.13 -0.34
CA ASP A 113 -5.44 5.06 0.05
C ASP A 113 -5.58 6.18 -0.95
N ARG A 114 -4.46 6.69 -1.50
CA ARG A 114 -4.53 7.62 -2.64
C ARG A 114 -5.32 7.04 -3.82
N LEU A 115 -5.09 5.78 -4.21
CA LEU A 115 -5.82 5.16 -5.33
C LEU A 115 -7.35 5.08 -5.10
N VAL A 116 -7.79 5.09 -3.84
CA VAL A 116 -9.20 5.00 -3.46
C VAL A 116 -9.82 6.37 -3.24
N ASP A 117 -9.08 7.26 -2.58
CA ASP A 117 -9.60 8.51 -2.05
C ASP A 117 -9.36 9.70 -3.00
N TRP A 118 -8.46 9.57 -3.97
CA TRP A 118 -8.14 10.62 -4.94
C TRP A 118 -8.96 10.46 -6.23
N SER A 119 -9.04 11.54 -7.00
CA SER A 119 -9.83 11.58 -8.21
C SER A 119 -9.02 11.07 -9.40
N TRP A 120 -9.57 10.10 -10.12
CA TRP A 120 -9.00 9.65 -11.38
C TRP A 120 -9.19 10.72 -12.47
N ALA A 121 -8.23 10.82 -13.38
CA ALA A 121 -8.30 11.66 -14.57
C ALA A 121 -7.61 10.97 -15.76
N HIS A 122 -7.81 11.51 -16.95
CA HIS A 122 -7.18 11.05 -18.19
C HIS A 122 -6.68 12.26 -18.98
N SER A 123 -5.68 12.05 -19.83
CA SER A 123 -5.22 13.03 -20.82
C SER A 123 -4.92 12.32 -22.13
N GLU A 124 -5.37 12.88 -23.24
CA GLU A 124 -5.10 12.35 -24.58
C GLU A 124 -3.60 12.39 -24.93
N ALA A 125 -2.84 13.29 -24.29
CA ALA A 125 -1.40 13.38 -24.43
C ALA A 125 -0.65 12.23 -23.73
N LEU A 126 -1.30 11.52 -22.80
CA LEU A 126 -0.77 10.34 -22.10
C LEU A 126 -1.77 9.17 -22.19
N PRO A 127 -1.99 8.63 -23.39
CA PRO A 127 -3.04 7.62 -23.62
C PRO A 127 -2.76 6.28 -22.90
N ASP A 128 -1.49 6.02 -22.59
CA ASP A 128 -1.00 4.83 -21.90
C ASP A 128 -0.86 5.02 -20.37
N ALA A 129 -1.50 6.05 -19.81
CA ALA A 129 -1.48 6.33 -18.39
C ALA A 129 -2.86 6.66 -17.82
N LEU A 130 -3.00 6.45 -16.51
CA LEU A 130 -4.05 7.04 -15.70
C LEU A 130 -3.47 8.14 -14.83
N LEU A 131 -4.19 9.25 -14.73
CA LEU A 131 -3.83 10.35 -13.85
C LEU A 131 -4.60 10.22 -12.54
N LEU A 132 -3.94 10.57 -11.44
CA LEU A 132 -4.54 10.59 -10.11
C LEU A 132 -4.31 11.96 -9.49
N CYS A 133 -5.39 12.72 -9.35
CA CYS A 133 -5.39 14.10 -8.89
C CYS A 133 -5.81 14.18 -7.44
N LYS A 134 -5.06 14.95 -6.65
CA LYS A 134 -5.39 15.22 -5.26
C LYS A 134 -6.72 15.98 -5.15
N PRO A 135 -7.66 15.52 -4.32
CA PRO A 135 -8.89 16.25 -4.08
C PRO A 135 -8.61 17.51 -3.24
N THR A 136 -9.33 18.58 -3.53
CA THR A 136 -9.35 19.84 -2.77
C THR A 136 -10.75 20.11 -2.21
N ILE A 137 -10.89 21.15 -1.39
CA ILE A 137 -12.20 21.52 -0.82
C ILE A 137 -13.20 21.89 -1.92
N ASP A 138 -12.73 22.49 -3.00
CA ASP A 138 -13.55 22.99 -4.11
C ASP A 138 -13.67 21.98 -5.27
N GLY A 139 -13.12 20.76 -5.13
CA GLY A 139 -13.19 19.70 -6.14
C GLY A 139 -11.83 19.08 -6.42
N VAL A 140 -11.34 19.22 -7.65
CA VAL A 140 -10.03 18.71 -8.08
C VAL A 140 -9.22 19.88 -8.63
N GLU A 141 -8.03 20.12 -8.07
CA GLU A 141 -7.11 21.14 -8.57
C GLU A 141 -6.19 20.52 -9.61
N THR A 142 -6.29 21.00 -10.86
CA THR A 142 -5.49 20.52 -12.00
C THR A 142 -4.36 21.48 -12.38
N GLU A 143 -4.28 22.65 -11.75
CA GLU A 143 -3.27 23.67 -12.05
C GLU A 143 -1.91 23.35 -11.44
N ASN A 144 -1.88 22.61 -10.32
CA ASN A 144 -0.63 22.16 -9.69
C ASN A 144 -0.24 20.75 -10.15
N PHE A 145 0.63 20.66 -11.16
CA PHE A 145 1.09 19.38 -11.71
C PHE A 145 1.92 18.51 -10.74
N ASP A 146 2.40 19.07 -9.63
CA ASP A 146 3.05 18.30 -8.56
C ASP A 146 2.05 17.50 -7.70
N ASP A 147 0.77 17.88 -7.71
CA ASP A 147 -0.30 17.18 -7.00
C ASP A 147 -1.05 16.16 -7.90
N ILE A 148 -0.54 15.93 -9.11
CA ILE A 148 -1.09 14.97 -10.08
C ILE A 148 -0.05 13.88 -10.31
N TYR A 149 -0.42 12.62 -10.04
CA TYR A 149 0.45 11.47 -10.29
C TYR A 149 0.07 10.76 -11.58
N VAL A 150 1.08 10.38 -12.35
CA VAL A 150 0.94 9.59 -13.58
C VAL A 150 1.22 8.12 -13.25
N TYR A 151 0.23 7.27 -13.47
CA TYR A 151 0.31 5.84 -13.24
C TYR A 151 0.32 5.08 -14.57
N HIS A 152 1.37 4.31 -14.79
CA HIS A 152 1.44 3.32 -15.86
C HIS A 152 1.18 1.92 -15.31
N GLU A 153 1.02 0.95 -16.22
CA GLU A 153 0.83 -0.46 -15.90
C GLU A 153 1.87 -1.00 -14.88
N ASP A 154 3.14 -0.67 -15.07
CA ASP A 154 4.22 -1.15 -14.20
C ASP A 154 4.11 -0.62 -12.76
N ASP A 155 3.55 0.57 -12.55
CA ASP A 155 3.31 1.09 -11.20
C ASP A 155 2.23 0.28 -10.47
N PHE A 156 1.15 -0.11 -11.15
CA PHE A 156 0.12 -0.96 -10.56
C PHE A 156 0.63 -2.36 -10.27
N ARG A 157 1.35 -2.97 -11.23
CA ARG A 157 2.02 -4.27 -11.04
C ARG A 157 2.94 -4.25 -9.83
N GLN A 158 3.72 -3.19 -9.66
CA GLN A 158 4.59 -3.04 -8.49
C GLN A 158 3.80 -2.93 -7.18
N ILE A 159 2.69 -2.19 -7.15
CA ILE A 159 1.83 -2.09 -5.95
C ILE A 159 1.23 -3.46 -5.57
N ILE A 160 0.77 -4.22 -6.56
CA ILE A 160 0.23 -5.57 -6.37
C ILE A 160 1.31 -6.50 -5.81
N ALA A 161 2.51 -6.46 -6.41
CA ALA A 161 3.66 -7.26 -5.98
C ALA A 161 4.12 -6.89 -4.55
N ASP A 162 4.20 -5.59 -4.23
CA ASP A 162 4.52 -5.08 -2.90
C ASP A 162 3.53 -5.59 -1.86
N SER A 163 2.23 -5.53 -2.17
CA SER A 163 1.16 -6.01 -1.26
C SER A 163 1.24 -7.52 -1.05
N ALA A 164 1.48 -8.30 -2.11
CA ALA A 164 1.67 -9.75 -1.99
C ALA A 164 2.90 -10.08 -1.12
N ARG A 165 4.00 -9.34 -1.29
CA ARG A 165 5.22 -9.50 -0.50
C ARG A 165 4.97 -9.15 0.97
N LEU A 166 4.32 -8.03 1.27
CA LEU A 166 3.95 -7.65 2.64
C LEU A 166 3.08 -8.71 3.32
N ALA A 167 2.06 -9.21 2.62
CA ALA A 167 1.21 -10.29 3.13
C ALA A 167 2.03 -11.55 3.46
N LYS A 168 2.98 -11.93 2.58
CA LYS A 168 3.90 -13.05 2.84
C LYS A 168 4.78 -12.78 4.06
N LEU A 169 5.31 -11.58 4.22
CA LEU A 169 6.16 -11.22 5.37
C LEU A 169 5.40 -11.36 6.69
N PHE A 170 4.15 -10.91 6.77
CA PHE A 170 3.33 -11.10 7.97
C PHE A 170 3.13 -12.58 8.30
N LYS A 171 2.90 -13.43 7.29
CA LYS A 171 2.79 -14.89 7.48
C LYS A 171 4.11 -15.52 7.96
N GLU A 172 5.26 -15.06 7.47
CA GLU A 172 6.55 -15.55 7.96
C GLU A 172 6.79 -15.15 9.43
N TYR A 173 6.30 -13.98 9.88
CA TYR A 173 6.36 -13.62 11.30
C TYR A 173 5.54 -14.55 12.19
N ILE A 174 4.41 -15.07 11.70
CA ILE A 174 3.65 -16.12 12.40
C ILE A 174 4.53 -17.37 12.54
N ARG A 175 5.20 -17.80 11.46
CA ARG A 175 6.11 -18.96 11.48
C ARG A 175 7.31 -18.76 12.42
N ILE A 176 7.92 -17.57 12.40
CA ILE A 176 9.06 -17.24 13.27
C ILE A 176 8.64 -17.20 14.74
N ALA A 177 7.42 -16.75 15.04
CA ALA A 177 6.88 -16.76 16.39
C ALA A 177 6.47 -18.18 16.86
N LEU A 178 6.21 -19.11 15.93
CA LEU A 178 5.92 -20.53 16.21
C LEU A 178 7.17 -21.38 16.48
N VAL A 179 8.30 -21.06 15.85
CA VAL A 179 9.52 -21.87 15.98
C VAL A 179 10.43 -21.28 17.06
N GLU A 180 10.44 -21.91 18.23
CA GLU A 180 11.50 -21.74 19.23
C GLU A 180 12.82 -22.25 18.62
N GLY A 181 13.60 -21.38 17.98
CA GLY A 181 14.86 -21.77 17.35
C GLY A 181 15.50 -20.69 16.48
N ASP A 182 16.81 -20.83 16.28
CA ASP A 182 17.66 -19.90 15.53
C ASP A 182 17.21 -19.82 14.06
N ALA A 183 16.59 -18.69 13.72
CA ALA A 183 16.08 -18.38 12.39
C ALA A 183 17.14 -17.65 11.55
N SER A 184 18.42 -17.88 11.78
CA SER A 184 19.53 -17.12 11.17
C SER A 184 19.50 -17.13 9.63
N GLU A 185 19.10 -18.24 9.00
CA GLU A 185 19.11 -18.37 7.53
C GLU A 185 17.84 -17.84 6.81
N ALA A 186 16.66 -17.91 7.41
CA ALA A 186 15.41 -17.48 6.75
C ALA A 186 15.27 -15.95 6.56
N ASN A 187 16.28 -15.20 7.02
CA ASN A 187 16.14 -13.82 7.46
C ASN A 187 16.91 -12.80 6.61
N GLU A 188 18.01 -13.18 5.94
CA GLU A 188 18.83 -12.21 5.20
C GLU A 188 18.11 -11.59 4.01
N TRP A 189 17.42 -12.40 3.20
CA TRP A 189 16.65 -11.89 2.05
C TRP A 189 15.44 -11.05 2.51
N LEU A 190 14.89 -11.37 3.69
CA LEU A 190 13.76 -10.70 4.31
C LEU A 190 14.15 -9.28 4.76
N PHE A 191 15.31 -9.17 5.41
CA PHE A 191 15.84 -7.91 5.92
C PHE A 191 16.44 -7.02 4.83
N SER A 192 17.11 -7.61 3.83
CA SER A 192 17.63 -6.86 2.68
C SER A 192 16.54 -6.10 1.91
N TRP A 193 15.30 -6.60 1.90
CA TRP A 193 14.21 -5.87 1.27
C TRP A 193 13.65 -4.76 2.14
N LEU A 194 13.47 -5.00 3.45
CA LEU A 194 13.01 -3.97 4.38
C LEU A 194 13.96 -2.77 4.43
N ASP A 195 15.26 -2.98 4.25
CA ASP A 195 16.24 -1.90 4.20
C ASP A 195 16.20 -1.11 2.88
N ARG A 196 15.55 -1.64 1.83
CA ARG A 196 15.39 -0.98 0.52
C ARG A 196 14.01 -0.33 0.31
N ALA A 197 13.06 -0.53 1.22
CA ALA A 197 11.65 -0.10 1.11
C ALA A 197 11.29 1.09 2.03
#